data_AF-A0A1V5K9E8-F1
#
_entry.id   AF-A0A1V5K9E8-F1
#
_cell.length_a   1.000
_cell.length_b   1.000
_cell.length_c   1.000
_cell.angle_alpha   90.00
_cell.angle_beta   90.00
_cell.angle_gamma   90.00
#
_symmetry.space_group_name_H-M   'P 1'
#
loop_
_entity.id
_entity.type
_entity.pdbx_description
1 polymer ?
#
loop_
_entity_poly.entity_id
_entity_poly.type
_entity_poly.pdbx_seq_one_letter_code
_entity_poly.pdbx_strand_id
1 'polypeptide(L)'
;MGLLAGSFSKRLMMIGWALTGLIAVGLYQGLVDDPTMIWGHLTRDLLGKGMIGLMIASIMAANMSTISAQSLEWGAAFSNNILLPLRPSTSQKSQVFAGRMVIMIILFASIFFALRVNDIFVMFKYVLSVGTIIGPALWLVYFWRRLTTRAVVIQMIVSIFITVVIPNVAPTFDSVRKNPALTVQTRERVAVLQTRALESDVAAGRADRVGELIEKRHVQPPSAIFFDEVVRENPDDPNSPLVGKGAFRNQLYYLSLMGLPVADLSKAQLATFSFIFDIILPFLLLFGISLLTRKNSEKVLNEFYAAVHTPTVADQQEDQRLLNEAIAHPEKVEQRKLFPGTQWEFWKPTKLDIWGFVLCWALVAVIILLYIVIMKIGA
;
A
#
# COMPACT_ATOMS: atom_id res chain seq x y z
N MET A 1 -15.91 -16.42 -14.10
CA MET A 1 -15.15 -15.96 -15.31
C MET A 1 -14.79 -14.48 -15.30
N GLY A 2 -15.70 -13.56 -14.95
CA GLY A 2 -15.43 -12.10 -15.03
C GLY A 2 -14.25 -11.58 -14.19
N LEU A 3 -14.07 -12.06 -12.94
CA LEU A 3 -13.01 -11.57 -12.05
C LEU A 3 -11.60 -11.99 -12.51
N LEU A 4 -11.48 -13.22 -13.05
CA LEU A 4 -10.23 -13.73 -13.62
C LEU A 4 -9.89 -12.98 -14.92
N ALA A 5 -10.84 -12.88 -15.85
CA ALA A 5 -10.65 -12.14 -17.10
C ALA A 5 -10.27 -10.67 -16.84
N GLY A 6 -10.98 -10.00 -15.92
CA GLY A 6 -10.66 -8.63 -15.53
C GLY A 6 -9.26 -8.48 -14.92
N SER A 7 -8.84 -9.45 -14.10
CA SER A 7 -7.48 -9.47 -13.53
C SER A 7 -6.39 -9.63 -14.60
N PHE A 8 -6.63 -10.45 -15.62
CA PHE A 8 -5.71 -10.57 -16.76
C PHE A 8 -5.68 -9.30 -17.61
N SER A 9 -6.82 -8.70 -17.93
CA SER A 9 -6.88 -7.43 -18.67
C SER A 9 -6.14 -6.30 -17.95
N LYS A 10 -6.23 -6.24 -16.61
CA LYS A 10 -5.46 -5.28 -15.81
C LYS A 10 -3.95 -5.46 -15.97
N ARG A 11 -3.45 -6.69 -16.10
CA ARG A 11 -2.01 -6.93 -16.33
C ARG A 11 -1.55 -6.40 -17.67
N LEU A 12 -2.35 -6.57 -18.72
CA LEU A 12 -2.04 -6.02 -20.04
C LEU A 12 -2.01 -4.48 -20.02
N MET A 13 -2.93 -3.85 -19.29
CA MET A 13 -2.90 -2.41 -19.06
C MET A 13 -1.61 -1.96 -18.34
N MET A 14 -1.17 -2.68 -17.31
CA MET A 14 0.07 -2.36 -16.58
C MET A 14 1.32 -2.39 -17.49
N ILE A 15 1.37 -3.27 -18.48
CA ILE A 15 2.46 -3.29 -19.48
C ILE A 15 2.50 -1.96 -20.26
N GLY A 16 1.34 -1.46 -20.68
CA GLY A 16 1.24 -0.15 -21.34
C GLY A 16 1.76 0.99 -20.48
N TRP A 17 1.36 1.04 -19.20
CA TRP A 17 1.86 2.02 -18.23
C TRP A 17 3.38 1.93 -18.03
N ALA A 18 3.92 0.71 -17.91
CA ALA A 18 5.35 0.49 -17.75
C ALA A 18 6.15 0.95 -18.98
N LEU A 19 5.66 0.65 -20.19
CA LEU A 19 6.28 1.10 -21.44
C LEU A 19 6.28 2.63 -21.54
N THR A 20 5.17 3.29 -21.20
CA THR A 20 5.13 4.76 -21.16
C THR A 20 6.14 5.33 -20.16
N GLY A 21 6.28 4.71 -18.98
CA GLY A 21 7.31 5.09 -18.00
C GLY A 21 8.74 4.96 -18.53
N LEU A 22 9.06 3.87 -19.24
CA LEU A 22 10.37 3.68 -19.87
C LEU A 22 10.66 4.71 -20.96
N ILE A 23 9.66 5.03 -21.80
CA ILE A 23 9.76 6.11 -22.80
C ILE A 23 10.02 7.44 -22.10
N ALA A 24 9.33 7.70 -20.99
CA ALA A 24 9.51 8.92 -20.20
C ALA A 24 10.95 9.04 -19.67
N VAL A 25 11.52 7.95 -19.15
CA VAL A 25 12.92 7.92 -18.72
C VAL A 25 13.83 8.23 -19.91
N GLY A 26 13.66 7.57 -21.06
CA GLY A 26 14.49 7.83 -22.24
C GLY A 26 14.43 9.27 -22.76
N LEU A 27 13.27 9.94 -22.66
CA LEU A 27 13.07 11.29 -23.18
C LEU A 27 13.40 12.41 -22.18
N TYR A 28 13.18 12.19 -20.88
CA TYR A 28 13.22 13.25 -19.85
C TYR A 28 14.29 13.03 -18.78
N GLN A 29 15.18 12.04 -18.93
CA GLN A 29 16.25 11.78 -17.96
C GLN A 29 17.10 13.04 -17.72
N GLY A 30 17.06 13.55 -16.49
CA GLY A 30 17.83 14.72 -16.07
C GLY A 30 17.28 16.08 -16.53
N LEU A 31 16.09 16.12 -17.17
CA LEU A 31 15.42 17.35 -17.61
C LEU A 31 14.27 17.79 -16.68
N VAL A 32 13.78 16.90 -15.83
CA VAL A 32 12.66 17.15 -14.92
C VAL A 32 13.11 16.94 -13.48
N ASP A 33 12.97 17.99 -12.66
CA ASP A 33 13.36 17.98 -11.25
C ASP A 33 12.40 17.14 -10.38
N ASP A 34 11.10 17.16 -10.68
CA ASP A 34 10.07 16.39 -9.98
C ASP A 34 9.50 15.24 -10.85
N PRO A 35 9.80 13.97 -10.51
CA PRO A 35 9.30 12.81 -11.23
C PRO A 35 7.76 12.74 -11.34
N THR A 36 7.02 13.39 -10.44
CA THR A 36 5.54 13.37 -10.48
C THR A 36 4.97 14.17 -11.65
N MET A 37 5.73 15.10 -12.23
CA MET A 37 5.29 15.94 -13.36
C MET A 37 5.51 15.29 -14.73
N ILE A 38 6.24 14.17 -14.80
CA ILE A 38 6.64 13.51 -16.04
C ILE A 38 5.43 13.18 -16.95
N TRP A 39 4.32 12.73 -16.36
CA TRP A 39 3.11 12.44 -17.13
C TRP A 39 2.52 13.67 -17.83
N GLY A 40 2.57 14.83 -17.15
CA GLY A 40 2.12 16.10 -17.71
C GLY A 40 2.99 16.54 -18.89
N HIS A 41 4.30 16.38 -18.77
CA HIS A 41 5.24 16.65 -19.86
C HIS A 41 5.02 15.73 -21.06
N LEU A 42 4.91 14.41 -20.84
CA LEU A 42 4.59 13.45 -21.90
C LEU A 42 3.30 13.80 -22.63
N THR A 43 2.25 14.13 -21.88
CA THR A 43 0.94 14.51 -22.44
C THR A 43 1.07 15.76 -23.31
N ARG A 44 1.79 16.79 -22.84
CA ARG A 44 1.93 18.06 -23.56
C ARG A 44 2.79 17.93 -24.82
N ASP A 45 3.89 17.19 -24.74
CA ASP A 45 4.93 17.20 -25.76
C ASP A 45 4.70 16.09 -26.82
N LEU A 46 4.05 14.98 -26.48
CA LEU A 46 3.80 13.87 -27.42
C LEU A 46 2.41 13.89 -28.08
N LEU A 47 1.40 14.49 -27.44
CA LEU A 47 0.03 14.47 -27.96
C LEU A 47 -0.29 15.74 -28.75
N GLY A 48 -1.05 15.59 -29.84
CA GLY A 48 -1.60 16.72 -30.59
C GLY A 48 -2.68 17.48 -29.79
N LYS A 49 -2.93 18.75 -30.13
CA LYS A 49 -3.83 19.66 -29.39
C LYS A 49 -5.20 19.07 -29.03
N GLY A 50 -5.84 18.33 -29.95
CA GLY A 50 -7.12 17.67 -29.68
C GLY A 50 -7.02 16.47 -28.73
N MET A 51 -5.93 15.72 -28.80
CA MET A 51 -5.68 14.55 -27.96
C MET A 51 -5.33 14.94 -26.52
N ILE A 52 -4.70 16.10 -26.30
CA ILE A 52 -4.48 16.66 -24.96
C ILE A 52 -5.83 16.90 -24.27
N GLY A 53 -6.78 17.52 -24.97
CA GLY A 53 -8.13 17.74 -24.43
C GLY A 53 -8.85 16.44 -24.09
N LEU A 54 -8.77 15.45 -24.97
CA LEU A 54 -9.31 14.10 -24.73
C LEU A 54 -8.66 13.42 -23.53
N MET A 55 -7.34 13.55 -23.36
CA MET A 55 -6.60 12.99 -22.23
C MET A 55 -7.06 13.60 -20.90
N ILE A 56 -7.13 14.93 -20.82
CA ILE A 56 -7.60 15.63 -19.61
C ILE A 56 -9.04 15.21 -19.28
N ALA A 57 -9.93 15.20 -20.28
CA ALA A 57 -11.31 14.76 -20.09
C ALA A 57 -11.40 13.31 -19.59
N SER A 58 -10.58 12.41 -20.14
CA SER A 58 -10.55 11.00 -19.74
C SER A 58 -10.05 10.81 -18.30
N ILE A 59 -9.00 11.55 -17.89
CA ILE A 59 -8.49 11.52 -16.51
C ILE A 59 -9.56 12.03 -15.54
N MET A 60 -10.24 13.13 -15.87
CA MET A 60 -11.34 13.64 -15.05
C MET A 60 -12.48 12.61 -14.94
N ALA A 61 -12.89 12.01 -16.06
CA ALA A 61 -13.94 11.00 -16.08
C ALA A 61 -13.58 9.76 -15.25
N ALA A 62 -12.33 9.29 -15.32
CA ALA A 62 -11.83 8.15 -14.54
C ALA A 62 -11.79 8.46 -13.03
N ASN A 63 -11.37 9.67 -12.65
CA ASN A 63 -11.37 10.09 -11.25
C ASN A 63 -12.80 10.27 -10.71
N MET A 64 -13.70 10.84 -11.52
CA MET A 64 -15.12 11.00 -11.16
C MET A 64 -15.82 9.66 -10.95
N SER A 65 -15.54 8.64 -11.78
CA SER A 65 -16.14 7.31 -11.60
C SER A 65 -15.67 6.64 -10.31
N THR A 66 -14.39 6.80 -9.97
CA THR A 66 -13.80 6.26 -8.73
C THR A 66 -14.39 6.93 -7.49
N ILE A 67 -14.41 8.27 -7.45
CA ILE A 67 -14.95 9.03 -6.31
C ILE A 67 -16.46 8.78 -6.16
N SER A 68 -17.20 8.65 -7.27
CA SER A 68 -18.63 8.34 -7.24
C SER A 68 -18.90 6.96 -6.62
N ALA A 69 -18.14 5.93 -7.02
CA ALA A 69 -18.25 4.59 -6.44
C ALA A 69 -17.90 4.60 -4.94
N GLN A 70 -16.78 5.21 -4.56
CA GLN A 70 -16.36 5.31 -3.15
C GLN A 70 -17.35 6.08 -2.29
N SER A 71 -17.96 7.15 -2.84
CA SER A 71 -18.98 7.92 -2.14
C SER A 71 -20.20 7.07 -1.81
N LEU A 72 -20.65 6.24 -2.76
CA LEU A 72 -21.75 5.31 -2.53
C LEU A 72 -21.39 4.29 -1.44
N GLU A 73 -20.17 3.76 -1.45
CA GLU A 73 -19.67 2.83 -0.43
C GLU A 73 -19.66 3.47 0.96
N TRP A 74 -19.16 4.69 1.12
CA TRP A 74 -19.16 5.38 2.43
C TRP A 74 -20.57 5.64 2.95
N GLY A 75 -21.48 6.09 2.08
CA GLY A 75 -22.88 6.32 2.43
C GLY A 75 -23.58 5.02 2.85
N ALA A 76 -23.36 3.93 2.12
CA ALA A 76 -23.91 2.62 2.43
C ALA A 76 -23.29 2.03 3.72
N ALA A 77 -21.99 2.17 3.91
CA ALA A 77 -21.29 1.69 5.10
C ALA A 77 -21.78 2.40 6.36
N PHE A 78 -21.96 3.73 6.32
CA PHE A 78 -22.54 4.45 7.44
C PHE A 78 -23.98 4.01 7.72
N SER A 79 -24.82 3.93 6.70
CA SER A 79 -26.24 3.56 6.88
C SER A 79 -26.39 2.14 7.43
N ASN A 80 -25.64 1.17 6.92
CA ASN A 80 -25.76 -0.23 7.32
C ASN A 80 -25.00 -0.58 8.60
N ASN A 81 -23.82 0.01 8.83
CA ASN A 81 -22.96 -0.40 9.95
C ASN A 81 -23.08 0.52 11.18
N ILE A 82 -23.64 1.72 11.03
CA ILE A 82 -23.77 2.69 12.13
C ILE A 82 -25.24 3.06 12.36
N LEU A 83 -25.93 3.57 11.33
CA LEU A 83 -27.29 4.10 11.50
C LEU A 83 -28.31 3.01 11.83
N LEU A 84 -28.35 1.92 11.07
CA LEU A 84 -29.29 0.82 11.28
C LEU A 84 -29.08 0.09 12.62
N PRO A 85 -27.85 -0.26 13.04
CA PRO A 85 -27.63 -0.86 14.36
C PRO A 85 -28.03 0.06 15.53
N LEU A 86 -27.85 1.37 15.39
CA LEU A 86 -28.25 2.34 16.42
C LEU A 86 -29.74 2.67 16.40
N ARG A 87 -30.37 2.66 15.22
CA ARG A 87 -31.80 2.95 15.02
C ARG A 87 -32.42 1.99 13.99
N PRO A 88 -32.81 0.78 14.43
CA PRO A 88 -33.32 -0.26 13.53
C PRO A 88 -34.61 0.12 12.78
N SER A 89 -35.42 1.02 13.35
CA SER A 89 -36.69 1.47 12.76
C SER A 89 -36.57 2.58 11.72
N THR A 90 -35.35 2.86 11.22
CA THR A 90 -35.13 3.97 10.27
C THR A 90 -35.66 3.64 8.88
N SER A 91 -36.54 4.48 8.33
CA SER A 91 -37.09 4.31 6.97
C SER A 91 -36.02 4.43 5.89
N GLN A 92 -36.23 3.78 4.74
CA GLN A 92 -35.28 3.79 3.61
C GLN A 92 -34.98 5.22 3.13
N LYS A 93 -35.99 6.11 3.10
CA LYS A 93 -35.80 7.52 2.72
C LYS A 93 -34.83 8.24 3.64
N SER A 94 -34.95 8.01 4.96
CA SER A 94 -34.06 8.60 5.96
C SER A 94 -32.65 8.02 5.89
N GLN A 95 -32.49 6.72 5.57
CA GLN A 95 -31.18 6.10 5.36
C GLN A 95 -30.45 6.70 4.15
N VAL A 96 -31.15 6.88 3.02
CA VAL A 96 -30.58 7.51 1.82
C VAL A 96 -30.19 8.96 2.10
N PHE A 97 -31.03 9.71 2.83
CA PHE A 97 -30.71 11.08 3.22
C PHE A 97 -29.47 11.16 4.12
N ALA A 98 -29.39 10.32 5.15
CA ALA A 98 -28.23 10.24 6.04
C ALA A 98 -26.95 9.88 5.27
N GLY A 99 -27.01 8.89 4.38
CA GLY A 99 -25.89 8.53 3.52
C GLY A 99 -25.42 9.70 2.64
N ARG A 100 -26.35 10.48 2.06
CA ARG A 100 -26.01 11.69 1.29
C ARG A 100 -25.35 12.78 2.14
N MET A 101 -25.77 12.96 3.39
CA MET A 101 -25.13 13.91 4.31
C MET A 101 -23.69 13.49 4.62
N VAL A 102 -23.46 12.19 4.85
CA VAL A 102 -22.12 11.64 5.09
C VAL A 102 -21.21 11.87 3.88
N ILE A 103 -21.71 11.61 2.66
CA ILE A 103 -20.98 11.88 1.43
C ILE A 103 -20.57 13.35 1.35
N MET A 104 -21.50 14.29 1.61
CA MET A 104 -21.18 15.72 1.59
C MET A 104 -20.11 16.07 2.63
N ILE A 105 -20.23 15.59 3.87
CA ILE A 105 -19.26 15.86 4.94
C ILE A 105 -17.87 15.36 4.55
N ILE A 106 -17.78 14.13 4.02
CA ILE A 106 -16.49 13.55 3.59
C ILE A 106 -15.91 14.33 2.42
N LEU A 107 -16.72 14.76 1.44
CA LEU A 107 -16.26 15.58 0.33
C LEU A 107 -15.69 16.92 0.80
N PHE A 108 -16.39 17.65 1.68
CA PHE A 108 -15.89 18.91 2.22
C PHE A 108 -14.61 18.72 3.04
N ALA A 109 -14.54 17.67 3.87
CA ALA A 109 -13.33 17.33 4.62
C ALA A 109 -12.16 16.99 3.70
N SER A 110 -12.43 16.27 2.61
CA SER A 110 -11.42 15.90 1.60
C SER A 110 -10.89 17.12 0.86
N ILE A 111 -11.75 18.06 0.46
CA ILE A 111 -11.34 19.34 -0.16
C ILE A 111 -10.49 20.15 0.83
N PHE A 112 -10.94 20.26 2.08
CA PHE A 112 -10.22 20.98 3.12
C PHE A 112 -8.82 20.42 3.35
N PHE A 113 -8.68 19.09 3.32
CA PHE A 113 -7.41 18.41 3.48
C PHE A 113 -6.54 18.55 2.23
N ALA A 114 -7.10 18.36 1.03
CA ALA A 114 -6.38 18.49 -0.24
C ALA A 114 -5.71 19.87 -0.41
N LEU A 115 -6.32 20.94 0.11
CA LEU A 115 -5.75 22.30 0.09
C LEU A 115 -4.56 22.51 1.05
N ARG A 116 -4.28 21.57 1.95
CA ARG A 116 -3.21 21.67 2.97
C ARG A 116 -2.06 20.69 2.74
N VAL A 117 -2.25 19.72 1.85
CA VAL A 117 -1.25 18.71 1.56
C VAL A 117 -0.39 19.17 0.39
N ASN A 118 0.91 19.34 0.65
CA ASN A 118 1.88 19.73 -0.37
C ASN A 118 2.64 18.54 -0.98
N ASP A 119 2.63 17.37 -0.33
CA ASP A 119 3.38 16.19 -0.76
C ASP A 119 2.47 14.95 -0.88
N ILE A 120 2.29 14.49 -2.12
CA ILE A 120 1.50 13.30 -2.44
C ILE A 120 2.13 12.01 -1.93
N PHE A 121 3.46 11.94 -1.82
CA PHE A 121 4.16 10.76 -1.31
C PHE A 121 3.89 10.52 0.16
N VAL A 122 3.75 11.60 0.96
CA VAL A 122 3.36 11.48 2.37
C VAL A 122 1.98 10.85 2.47
N MET A 123 1.02 11.30 1.66
CA MET A 123 -0.33 10.73 1.65
C MET A 123 -0.38 9.28 1.19
N PHE A 124 0.38 8.96 0.14
CA PHE A 124 0.48 7.59 -0.34
C PHE A 124 0.99 6.64 0.76
N LYS A 125 2.03 7.04 1.51
CA LYS A 125 2.53 6.26 2.65
C LYS A 125 1.47 6.07 3.73
N TYR A 126 0.71 7.12 4.06
CA TYR A 126 -0.38 7.03 5.03
C TYR A 126 -1.48 6.05 4.60
N VAL A 127 -1.90 6.10 3.33
CA VAL A 127 -2.91 5.18 2.79
C VAL A 127 -2.44 3.73 2.89
N LEU A 128 -1.18 3.46 2.55
CA LEU A 128 -0.61 2.12 2.68
C LEU A 128 -0.56 1.67 4.15
N SER A 129 -0.17 2.55 5.08
CA SER A 129 -0.11 2.24 6.51
C SER A 129 -1.48 1.91 7.11
N VAL A 130 -2.55 2.60 6.71
CA VAL A 130 -3.92 2.23 7.13
C VAL A 130 -4.30 0.83 6.63
N GLY A 131 -3.88 0.48 5.41
CA GLY A 131 -4.06 -0.87 4.85
C GLY A 131 -3.39 -1.96 5.69
N THR A 132 -2.23 -1.68 6.31
CA THR A 132 -1.53 -2.66 7.16
C THR A 132 -2.19 -2.85 8.53
N ILE A 133 -3.07 -1.94 8.98
CA ILE A 133 -3.81 -2.11 10.24
C ILE A 133 -4.91 -3.17 10.08
N ILE A 134 -5.71 -3.08 9.01
CA ILE A 134 -6.91 -3.88 8.81
C ILE A 134 -6.61 -5.14 7.97
N GLY A 135 -5.75 -5.01 6.97
CA GLY A 135 -5.41 -6.08 6.02
C GLY A 135 -5.01 -7.40 6.69
N PRO A 136 -4.11 -7.40 7.69
CA PRO A 136 -3.67 -8.63 8.37
C PRO A 136 -4.81 -9.43 9.00
N ALA A 137 -5.78 -8.76 9.63
CA ALA A 137 -6.95 -9.43 10.20
C ALA A 137 -7.84 -10.03 9.10
N LEU A 138 -8.07 -9.28 8.02
CA LEU A 138 -8.84 -9.75 6.86
C LEU A 138 -8.16 -10.90 6.11
N TRP A 139 -6.83 -10.95 6.07
CA TRP A 139 -6.12 -12.09 5.48
C TRP A 139 -6.14 -13.30 6.40
N LEU A 140 -5.81 -13.10 7.67
CA LEU A 140 -5.62 -14.19 8.62
C LEU A 140 -6.93 -14.92 8.94
N VAL A 141 -8.09 -14.24 8.85
CA VAL A 141 -9.40 -14.88 9.07
C VAL A 141 -9.68 -16.02 8.09
N TYR A 142 -9.18 -15.96 6.86
CA TYR A 142 -9.40 -17.04 5.87
C TYR A 142 -8.47 -18.23 6.08
N PHE A 143 -7.30 -18.03 6.70
CA PHE A 143 -6.26 -19.05 6.79
C PHE A 143 -6.09 -19.64 8.19
N TRP A 144 -6.52 -18.95 9.25
CA TRP A 144 -6.22 -19.36 10.63
C TRP A 144 -7.44 -19.30 11.56
N ARG A 145 -7.99 -20.48 11.85
CA ARG A 145 -9.18 -20.69 12.68
C ARG A 145 -9.04 -20.19 14.12
N ARG A 146 -7.80 -20.09 14.62
CA ARG A 146 -7.53 -19.64 15.99
C ARG A 146 -7.68 -18.12 16.15
N LEU A 147 -7.82 -17.36 15.06
CA LEU A 147 -8.00 -15.90 15.09
C LEU A 147 -9.24 -15.51 15.89
N THR A 148 -9.05 -14.77 16.99
CA THR A 148 -10.14 -14.34 17.87
C THR A 148 -10.60 -12.91 17.57
N THR A 149 -11.88 -12.63 17.80
CA THR A 149 -12.42 -11.26 17.62
C THR A 149 -11.75 -10.26 18.56
N ARG A 150 -11.40 -10.69 19.79
CA ARG A 150 -10.69 -9.85 20.76
C ARG A 150 -9.28 -9.51 20.28
N ALA A 151 -8.56 -10.47 19.70
CA ALA A 151 -7.23 -10.23 19.16
C ALA A 151 -7.26 -9.20 18.03
N VAL A 152 -8.24 -9.29 17.13
CA VAL A 152 -8.43 -8.30 16.05
C VAL A 152 -8.65 -6.90 16.63
N VAL A 153 -9.58 -6.74 17.58
CA VAL A 153 -9.87 -5.42 18.18
C VAL A 153 -8.64 -4.84 18.89
N ILE A 154 -7.96 -5.64 19.73
CA ILE A 154 -6.78 -5.18 20.47
C ILE A 154 -5.65 -4.84 19.49
N GLN A 155 -5.38 -5.69 18.50
CA GLN A 155 -4.36 -5.42 17.50
C GLN A 155 -4.67 -4.15 16.71
N MET A 156 -5.92 -3.93 16.27
CA MET A 156 -6.29 -2.72 15.55
C MET A 156 -6.05 -1.46 16.41
N ILE A 157 -6.47 -1.47 17.67
CA ILE A 157 -6.25 -0.34 18.59
C ILE A 157 -4.75 -0.07 18.79
N VAL A 158 -3.97 -1.12 19.08
CA VAL A 158 -2.52 -0.99 19.27
C VAL A 158 -1.82 -0.53 18.00
N SER A 159 -2.24 -1.04 16.84
CA SER A 159 -1.65 -0.65 15.54
C SER A 159 -1.99 0.81 15.21
N ILE A 160 -3.22 1.27 15.42
CA ILE A 160 -3.59 2.69 15.27
C ILE A 160 -2.74 3.57 16.20
N PHE A 161 -2.54 3.14 17.44
CA PHE A 161 -1.73 3.89 18.37
C PHE A 161 -0.27 4.01 17.89
N ILE A 162 0.29 2.91 17.38
CA ILE A 162 1.67 2.86 16.90
C ILE A 162 1.84 3.58 15.56
N THR A 163 0.94 3.45 14.59
CA THR A 163 1.15 3.99 13.23
C THR A 163 0.54 5.37 13.01
N VAL A 164 -0.46 5.76 13.81
CA VAL A 164 -1.14 7.06 13.66
C VAL A 164 -0.87 7.97 14.86
N VAL A 165 -1.12 7.50 16.09
CA VAL A 165 -1.07 8.37 17.26
C VAL A 165 0.37 8.76 17.61
N ILE A 166 1.28 7.80 17.81
CA ILE A 166 2.66 8.10 18.20
C ILE A 166 3.37 8.98 17.16
N PRO A 167 3.34 8.70 15.83
CA PRO A 167 4.04 9.52 14.85
C PRO A 167 3.56 10.97 14.79
N ASN A 168 2.28 11.22 15.06
CA ASN A 168 1.70 12.56 14.98
C ASN A 168 1.71 13.31 16.33
N VAL A 169 1.60 12.60 17.46
CA VAL A 169 1.54 13.21 18.80
C VAL A 169 2.93 13.37 19.40
N ALA A 170 3.85 12.42 19.22
CA ALA A 170 5.19 12.50 19.80
C ALA A 170 5.98 13.77 19.40
N PRO A 171 5.95 14.24 18.12
CA PRO A 171 6.62 15.48 17.73
C PRO A 171 6.06 16.76 18.37
N THR A 172 4.85 16.72 18.97
CA THR A 172 4.26 17.90 19.62
C THR A 172 4.93 18.23 20.95
N PHE A 173 5.65 17.27 21.54
CA PHE A 173 6.43 17.47 22.76
C PHE A 173 7.86 17.92 22.41
N ASP A 174 8.28 19.06 22.96
CA ASP A 174 9.64 19.59 22.76
C ASP A 174 10.73 18.61 23.25
N SER A 175 10.45 17.85 24.31
CA SER A 175 11.35 16.82 24.84
C SER A 175 11.65 15.69 23.85
N VAL A 176 10.79 15.47 22.85
CA VAL A 176 11.00 14.49 21.77
C VAL A 176 11.61 15.20 20.56
N ARG A 177 11.02 16.34 20.18
CA ARG A 177 11.42 17.13 19.00
C ARG A 177 12.86 17.64 19.05
N LYS A 178 13.33 18.07 20.22
CA LYS A 178 14.66 18.66 20.42
C LYS A 178 15.69 17.68 20.99
N ASN A 179 15.34 16.41 21.17
CA ASN A 179 16.23 15.44 21.79
C ASN A 179 17.39 15.08 20.85
N PRO A 180 18.67 15.31 21.24
CA PRO A 180 19.82 14.98 20.41
C PRO A 180 19.91 13.50 20.04
N ALA A 181 19.39 12.59 20.88
CA ALA A 181 19.37 11.16 20.59
C ALA A 181 18.33 10.77 19.51
N LEU A 182 17.36 11.66 19.23
CA LEU A 182 16.30 11.43 18.25
C LEU A 182 16.47 12.28 16.98
N THR A 183 17.28 13.34 17.02
CA THR A 183 17.57 14.21 15.87
C THR A 183 18.79 13.75 15.05
N VAL A 184 19.03 12.42 15.03
CA VAL A 184 20.16 11.80 14.33
C VAL A 184 19.87 11.69 12.83
N GLN A 185 20.90 11.92 12.01
CA GLN A 185 20.84 11.77 10.55
C GLN A 185 21.75 10.63 10.09
N THR A 186 21.44 10.03 8.94
CA THR A 186 22.31 9.03 8.30
C THR A 186 23.65 9.64 7.92
N ARG A 187 24.69 8.81 7.85
CA ARG A 187 25.99 9.25 7.34
C ARG A 187 25.86 9.67 5.87
N GLU A 188 26.54 10.74 5.49
CA GLU A 188 26.63 11.15 4.09
C GLU A 188 27.26 10.00 3.29
N ARG A 189 26.58 9.56 2.23
CA ARG A 189 27.08 8.51 1.34
C ARG A 189 27.29 9.07 -0.04
N VAL A 190 28.54 8.96 -0.46
CA VAL A 190 28.96 9.24 -1.83
C VAL A 190 28.80 7.94 -2.62
N ALA A 191 27.71 7.81 -3.36
CA ALA A 191 27.56 6.71 -4.29
C ALA A 191 28.20 7.13 -5.62
N VAL A 192 29.26 6.44 -6.03
CA VAL A 192 29.78 6.56 -7.40
C VAL A 192 28.92 5.68 -8.28
N LEU A 193 28.04 6.29 -9.07
CA LEU A 193 27.19 5.56 -10.02
C LEU A 193 27.86 5.63 -11.39
N GLN A 194 28.06 4.47 -12.01
CA GLN A 194 28.44 4.41 -13.43
C GLN A 194 27.19 4.70 -14.26
N THR A 195 27.17 5.86 -14.90
CA THR A 195 26.08 6.28 -15.78
C THR A 195 26.61 6.42 -17.19
N ARG A 196 25.80 6.11 -18.21
CA ARG A 196 26.13 6.48 -19.58
C ARG A 196 26.07 8.01 -19.70
N ALA A 197 27.08 8.61 -20.31
CA ALA A 197 27.23 10.04 -20.46
C ALA A 197 26.08 10.61 -21.31
N LEU A 198 25.43 11.64 -20.78
CA LEU A 198 24.42 12.40 -21.51
C LEU A 198 25.09 13.48 -22.38
N GLU A 199 24.35 14.06 -23.33
CA GLU A 199 24.83 15.23 -24.11
C GLU A 199 25.29 16.38 -23.20
N SER A 200 24.61 16.57 -22.06
CA SER A 200 24.99 17.55 -21.04
C SER A 200 26.29 17.22 -20.32
N ASP A 201 26.68 15.94 -20.24
CA ASP A 201 27.94 15.52 -19.66
C ASP A 201 29.10 15.68 -20.64
N VAL A 202 28.87 15.46 -21.96
CA VAL A 202 29.85 15.75 -23.01
C VAL A 202 30.06 17.26 -23.17
N ALA A 203 28.98 18.05 -23.18
CA ALA A 203 29.06 19.51 -23.24
C ALA A 203 29.76 20.13 -22.01
N ALA A 204 29.67 19.46 -20.86
CA ALA A 204 30.38 19.83 -19.64
C ALA A 204 31.84 19.29 -19.57
N GLY A 205 32.32 18.62 -20.62
CA GLY A 205 33.67 18.05 -20.68
C GLY A 205 33.89 16.86 -19.73
N ARG A 206 32.82 16.21 -19.26
CA ARG A 206 32.87 15.06 -18.35
C ARG A 206 32.93 13.71 -19.09
N ALA A 207 32.74 13.71 -20.41
CA ALA A 207 32.82 12.56 -21.30
C ALA A 207 33.24 13.02 -22.70
N ASP A 208 33.93 12.17 -23.46
CA ASP A 208 34.34 12.49 -24.83
C ASP A 208 33.20 12.22 -25.83
N ARG A 209 32.28 11.31 -25.49
CA ARG A 209 31.14 10.93 -26.33
C ARG A 209 29.91 10.55 -25.52
N VAL A 210 28.74 10.85 -26.09
CA VAL A 210 27.44 10.46 -25.53
C VAL A 210 27.39 8.93 -25.46
N GLY A 211 27.01 8.39 -24.31
CA GLY A 211 26.97 6.94 -24.05
C GLY A 211 28.21 6.36 -23.37
N GLU A 212 29.29 7.13 -23.19
CA GLU A 212 30.48 6.70 -22.45
C GLU A 212 30.16 6.44 -20.97
N LEU A 213 30.71 5.37 -20.38
CA LEU A 213 30.51 5.09 -18.97
C LEU A 213 31.32 6.10 -18.14
N ILE A 214 30.62 7.02 -17.49
CA ILE A 214 31.21 8.00 -16.59
C ILE A 214 30.86 7.69 -15.14
N GLU A 215 31.82 7.92 -14.26
CA GLU A 215 31.62 7.85 -12.82
C GLU A 215 31.02 9.16 -12.32
N LYS A 216 29.71 9.17 -12.12
CA LYS A 216 29.00 10.33 -11.56
C LYS A 216 28.92 10.17 -10.05
N ARG A 217 29.59 11.07 -9.34
CA ARG A 217 29.49 11.18 -7.89
C ARG A 217 28.10 11.68 -7.52
N HIS A 218 27.22 10.80 -7.07
CA HIS A 218 25.92 11.18 -6.52
C HIS A 218 26.04 11.23 -5.01
N VAL A 219 26.13 12.44 -4.46
CA VAL A 219 26.11 12.68 -3.03
C VAL A 219 24.69 12.52 -2.55
N GLN A 220 24.41 11.46 -1.79
CA GLN A 220 23.12 11.33 -1.12
C GLN A 220 23.15 12.18 0.15
N PRO A 221 22.31 13.23 0.26
CA PRO A 221 22.32 14.09 1.43
C PRO A 221 21.91 13.29 2.68
N PRO A 222 22.46 13.64 3.86
CA PRO A 222 22.05 13.07 5.13
C PRO A 222 20.53 13.10 5.27
N SER A 223 19.94 11.95 5.56
CA SER A 223 18.50 11.82 5.75
C SER A 223 18.19 11.68 7.23
N ALA A 224 17.12 12.33 7.68
CA ALA A 224 16.60 12.15 9.03
C ALA A 224 16.20 10.68 9.26
N ILE A 225 16.63 10.13 10.41
CA ILE A 225 16.36 8.73 10.75
C ILE A 225 15.00 8.62 11.44
N PHE A 226 14.81 9.29 12.58
CA PHE A 226 13.60 9.15 13.41
C PHE A 226 12.52 10.21 13.16
N PHE A 227 12.76 11.19 12.29
CA PHE A 227 11.78 12.18 11.87
C PHE A 227 11.71 12.22 10.34
N ASP A 228 10.69 12.89 9.80
CA ASP A 228 10.65 13.14 8.36
C ASP A 228 11.77 14.04 7.89
N GLU A 229 12.05 15.09 8.66
CA GLU A 229 13.14 16.01 8.48
C GLU A 229 13.82 16.32 9.82
N VAL A 230 15.10 16.66 9.77
CA VAL A 230 15.83 17.25 10.89
C VAL A 230 16.44 18.54 10.36
N VAL A 231 16.01 19.65 10.94
CA VAL A 231 16.37 21.00 10.52
C VAL A 231 16.96 21.76 11.69
N ARG A 232 17.65 22.88 11.45
CA ARG A 232 18.06 23.78 12.53
C ARG A 232 16.86 24.56 13.06
N GLU A 233 16.82 24.80 14.37
CA GLU A 233 15.75 25.59 15.00
C GLU A 233 15.73 27.03 14.44
N ASN A 234 16.90 27.62 14.26
CA ASN A 234 17.10 28.87 13.54
C ASN A 234 17.83 28.58 12.20
N PRO A 235 17.17 28.73 11.04
CA PRO A 235 17.79 28.53 9.74
C PRO A 235 18.99 29.42 9.46
N ASP A 236 19.03 30.62 10.06
CA ASP A 236 20.07 31.63 9.81
C ASP A 236 21.29 31.48 10.72
N ASP A 237 21.24 30.59 11.72
CA ASP A 237 22.33 30.31 12.64
C ASP A 237 22.87 28.87 12.45
N PRO A 238 24.07 28.70 11.84
CA PRO A 238 24.70 27.40 11.66
C PRO A 238 25.03 26.65 12.95
N ASN A 239 25.01 27.29 14.12
CA ASN A 239 25.25 26.64 15.42
C ASN A 239 23.95 26.32 16.17
N SER A 240 22.80 26.70 15.63
CA SER A 240 21.49 26.44 16.23
C SER A 240 21.23 24.92 16.37
N PRO A 241 20.62 24.47 17.48
CA PRO A 241 20.34 23.06 17.70
C PRO A 241 19.45 22.46 16.61
N LEU A 242 19.68 21.18 16.33
CA LEU A 242 18.85 20.40 15.42
C LEU A 242 17.52 20.04 16.07
N VAL A 243 16.44 20.17 15.32
CA VAL A 243 15.08 19.84 15.72
C VAL A 243 14.42 18.94 14.69
N GLY A 244 13.72 17.91 15.16
CA GLY A 244 12.88 17.06 14.32
C GLY A 244 11.69 17.84 13.78
N LYS A 245 11.34 17.60 12.52
CA LYS A 245 10.19 18.19 11.85
C LYS A 245 9.41 17.10 11.10
N GLY A 246 8.08 17.20 11.12
CA GLY A 246 7.18 16.21 10.55
C GLY A 246 6.91 15.04 11.50
N ALA A 247 6.47 13.91 10.95
CA ALA A 247 6.06 12.76 11.74
C ALA A 247 7.26 12.05 12.38
N PHE A 248 7.06 11.52 13.59
CA PHE A 248 8.06 10.69 14.27
C PHE A 248 8.01 9.25 13.73
N ARG A 249 9.12 8.79 13.14
CA ARG A 249 9.29 7.45 12.58
C ARG A 249 9.61 6.44 13.68
N ASN A 250 8.64 6.23 14.56
CA ASN A 250 8.77 5.32 15.69
C ASN A 250 9.11 3.88 15.28
N GLN A 251 8.75 3.43 14.07
CA GLN A 251 9.17 2.12 13.55
C GLN A 251 10.69 1.96 13.58
N LEU A 252 11.40 2.98 13.08
CA LEU A 252 12.87 2.97 13.02
C LEU A 252 13.48 3.09 14.41
N TYR A 253 12.83 3.80 15.32
CA TYR A 253 13.23 3.87 16.73
C TYR A 253 13.11 2.50 17.42
N TYR A 254 12.01 1.77 17.23
CA TYR A 254 11.89 0.42 17.80
C TYR A 254 12.89 -0.55 17.17
N LEU A 255 13.12 -0.46 15.86
CA LEU A 255 14.13 -1.28 15.19
C LEU A 255 15.56 -0.96 15.64
N SER A 256 15.88 0.31 15.91
CA SER A 256 17.19 0.66 16.45
C SER A 256 17.39 0.14 17.88
N LEU A 257 16.33 0.15 18.71
CA LEU A 257 16.34 -0.51 20.03
C LEU A 257 16.55 -2.03 19.94
N MET A 258 16.09 -2.67 18.86
CA MET A 258 16.36 -4.08 18.56
C MET A 258 17.77 -4.34 17.99
N GLY A 259 18.60 -3.31 17.87
CA GLY A 259 20.00 -3.42 17.43
C GLY A 259 20.22 -3.21 15.92
N LEU A 260 19.21 -2.75 15.17
CA LEU A 260 19.38 -2.45 13.75
C LEU A 260 20.26 -1.18 13.57
N PRO A 261 21.36 -1.22 12.79
CA PRO A 261 22.25 -0.08 12.60
C PRO A 261 21.66 0.94 11.61
N VAL A 262 20.59 1.62 12.02
CA VAL A 262 19.81 2.56 11.19
C VAL A 262 20.63 3.73 10.63
N ALA A 263 21.72 4.12 11.29
CA ALA A 263 22.60 5.20 10.83
C ALA A 263 23.41 4.83 9.55
N ASP A 264 23.59 3.54 9.29
CA ASP A 264 24.29 3.01 8.12
C ASP A 264 23.32 2.55 7.01
N LEU A 265 22.04 2.89 7.10
CA LEU A 265 21.06 2.57 6.06
C LEU A 265 20.85 3.76 5.12
N SER A 266 20.62 3.48 3.84
CA SER A 266 20.20 4.52 2.89
C SER A 266 18.76 4.96 3.14
N LYS A 267 18.35 6.13 2.62
CA LYS A 267 16.98 6.62 2.71
C LYS A 267 15.94 5.59 2.23
N ALA A 268 16.26 4.88 1.14
CA ALA A 268 15.40 3.83 0.60
C ALA A 268 15.32 2.63 1.55
N GLN A 269 16.46 2.17 2.10
CA GLN A 269 16.49 1.07 3.06
C GLN A 269 15.72 1.41 4.34
N LEU A 270 15.88 2.62 4.88
CA LEU A 270 15.10 3.10 6.02
C LEU A 270 13.59 2.99 5.74
N ALA A 271 13.13 3.48 4.59
CA ALA A 271 11.73 3.35 4.20
C ALA A 271 11.29 1.87 4.08
N THR A 272 12.13 1.00 3.50
CA THR A 272 11.86 -0.43 3.40
C THR A 272 11.67 -1.07 4.78
N PHE A 273 12.57 -0.79 5.74
CA PHE A 273 12.46 -1.34 7.10
C PHE A 273 11.22 -0.81 7.84
N SER A 274 10.86 0.47 7.67
CA SER A 274 9.60 1.00 8.19
C SER A 274 8.39 0.24 7.64
N PHE A 275 8.33 -0.01 6.32
CA PHE A 275 7.22 -0.78 5.73
C PHE A 275 7.19 -2.24 6.21
N ILE A 276 8.35 -2.88 6.31
CA ILE A 276 8.44 -4.26 6.83
C ILE A 276 7.90 -4.30 8.26
N PHE A 277 8.26 -3.33 9.10
CA PHE A 277 7.75 -3.22 10.46
C PHE A 277 6.22 -3.06 10.47
N ASP A 278 5.69 -2.12 9.68
CA ASP A 278 4.25 -1.85 9.59
C ASP A 278 3.45 -3.04 9.07
N ILE A 279 4.05 -3.91 8.24
CA ILE A 279 3.42 -5.13 7.73
C ILE A 279 3.48 -6.25 8.78
N ILE A 280 4.65 -6.50 9.37
CA ILE A 280 4.88 -7.66 10.24
C ILE A 280 4.26 -7.48 11.63
N LEU A 281 4.37 -6.28 12.21
CA LEU A 281 3.94 -6.03 13.58
C LEU A 281 2.46 -6.40 13.81
N PRO A 282 1.49 -5.98 12.97
CA PRO A 282 0.10 -6.41 13.10
C PRO A 282 -0.08 -7.93 13.12
N PHE A 283 0.63 -8.70 12.27
CA PHE A 283 0.56 -10.16 12.30
C PHE A 283 1.10 -10.72 13.61
N LEU A 284 2.23 -10.23 14.10
CA LEU A 284 2.79 -10.66 15.39
C LEU A 284 1.82 -10.40 16.55
N LEU A 285 1.18 -9.22 16.55
CA LEU A 285 0.14 -8.87 17.53
C LEU A 285 -1.06 -9.82 17.43
N LEU A 286 -1.55 -10.10 16.21
CA LEU A 286 -2.65 -11.04 16.00
C LEU A 286 -2.28 -12.43 16.51
N PHE A 287 -1.14 -13.00 16.13
CA PHE A 287 -0.73 -14.32 16.60
C PHE A 287 -0.58 -14.36 18.12
N GLY A 288 0.16 -13.41 18.70
CA GLY A 288 0.40 -13.35 20.14
C GLY A 288 -0.89 -13.21 20.95
N ILE A 289 -1.71 -12.21 20.65
CA ILE A 289 -2.94 -11.92 21.40
C ILE A 289 -3.98 -13.03 21.15
N SER A 290 -4.05 -13.58 19.95
CA SER A 290 -5.02 -14.64 19.63
C SER A 290 -4.74 -15.96 20.34
N LEU A 291 -3.45 -16.26 20.60
CA LEU A 291 -3.07 -17.42 21.42
C LEU A 291 -3.46 -17.24 22.89
N LEU A 292 -3.37 -16.01 23.40
CA LEU A 292 -3.71 -15.67 24.80
C LEU A 292 -5.22 -15.49 25.05
N THR A 293 -6.00 -15.24 24.01
CA THR A 293 -7.44 -14.97 24.13
C THR A 293 -8.31 -16.23 23.97
N ARG A 294 -9.50 -16.19 24.56
CA ARG A 294 -10.49 -17.27 24.47
C ARG A 294 -10.90 -17.50 23.01
N LYS A 295 -10.96 -18.77 22.61
CA LYS A 295 -11.41 -19.17 21.25
C LYS A 295 -12.81 -18.63 20.96
N ASN A 296 -13.07 -18.31 19.70
CA ASN A 296 -14.42 -18.08 19.21
C ASN A 296 -15.24 -19.38 19.31
N SER A 297 -16.57 -19.27 19.23
CA SER A 297 -17.44 -20.45 19.32
C SER A 297 -17.23 -21.37 18.11
N GLU A 298 -17.08 -22.67 18.38
CA GLU A 298 -16.89 -23.68 17.32
C GLU A 298 -18.04 -23.68 16.31
N LYS A 299 -19.27 -23.43 16.76
CA LYS A 299 -20.45 -23.30 15.89
C LYS A 299 -20.27 -22.20 14.84
N VAL A 300 -19.91 -20.99 15.27
CA VAL A 300 -19.75 -19.84 14.36
C VAL A 300 -18.57 -20.05 13.43
N LEU A 301 -17.47 -20.64 13.92
CA LEU A 301 -16.32 -20.98 13.09
C LEU A 301 -16.68 -22.03 12.02
N ASN A 302 -17.43 -23.07 12.38
CA ASN A 302 -17.91 -24.06 11.42
C ASN A 302 -18.82 -23.44 10.37
N GLU A 303 -19.78 -22.59 10.76
CA GLU A 303 -20.66 -21.88 9.83
C GLU A 303 -19.87 -20.98 8.87
N PHE A 304 -18.92 -20.21 9.39
CA PHE A 304 -18.08 -19.32 8.60
C PHE A 304 -17.20 -20.10 7.61
N TYR A 305 -16.45 -21.11 8.07
CA TYR A 305 -15.56 -21.87 7.18
C TYR A 305 -16.34 -22.77 6.22
N ALA A 306 -17.51 -23.29 6.60
CA ALA A 306 -18.40 -23.96 5.65
C ALA A 306 -18.82 -23.00 4.52
N ALA A 307 -19.18 -21.76 4.85
CA ALA A 307 -19.51 -20.75 3.84
C ALA A 307 -18.33 -20.37 2.94
N VAL A 308 -17.13 -20.20 3.51
CA VAL A 308 -15.92 -19.89 2.76
C VAL A 308 -15.52 -21.02 1.80
N HIS A 309 -15.71 -22.28 2.22
CA HIS A 309 -15.23 -23.45 1.49
C HIS A 309 -16.27 -24.10 0.57
N THR A 310 -17.54 -23.69 0.65
CA THR A 310 -18.59 -24.21 -0.23
C THR A 310 -18.60 -23.42 -1.54
N PRO A 311 -18.35 -24.06 -2.69
CA PRO A 311 -18.38 -23.36 -3.97
C PRO A 311 -19.78 -22.84 -4.26
N THR A 312 -19.87 -21.56 -4.63
CA THR A 312 -21.15 -20.95 -4.98
C THR A 312 -21.66 -21.47 -6.32
N VAL A 313 -22.91 -21.92 -6.37
CA VAL A 313 -23.58 -22.36 -7.60
C VAL A 313 -24.64 -21.35 -8.05
N ALA A 314 -24.99 -21.36 -9.33
CA ALA A 314 -25.92 -20.36 -9.90
C ALA A 314 -27.37 -20.53 -9.40
N ASP A 315 -27.77 -21.76 -9.06
CA ASP A 315 -29.07 -22.06 -8.49
C ASP A 315 -29.06 -21.82 -6.97
N GLN A 316 -29.88 -20.86 -6.50
CA GLN A 316 -29.94 -20.47 -5.10
C GLN A 316 -30.39 -21.59 -4.17
N GLN A 317 -31.28 -22.47 -4.62
CA GLN A 317 -31.79 -23.56 -3.76
C GLN A 317 -30.70 -24.60 -3.54
N GLU A 318 -30.00 -24.97 -4.61
CA GLU A 318 -28.88 -25.90 -4.53
C GLU A 318 -27.70 -25.31 -3.74
N ASP A 319 -27.42 -24.01 -3.88
CA ASP A 319 -26.38 -23.31 -3.11
C ASP A 319 -26.64 -23.38 -1.60
N GLN A 320 -27.88 -23.08 -1.19
CA GLN A 320 -28.30 -23.20 0.20
C GLN A 320 -28.23 -24.64 0.71
N ARG A 321 -28.60 -25.62 -0.13
CA ARG A 321 -28.52 -27.03 0.23
C ARG A 321 -27.07 -27.45 0.49
N LEU A 322 -26.15 -27.10 -0.41
CA LEU A 322 -24.72 -27.41 -0.27
C LEU A 322 -24.10 -26.75 0.96
N LEU A 323 -24.48 -25.49 1.23
CA LEU A 323 -24.03 -24.77 2.42
C LEU A 323 -24.53 -25.44 3.70
N ASN A 324 -25.82 -25.74 3.79
CA ASN A 324 -26.41 -26.40 4.95
C ASN A 324 -25.81 -27.80 5.17
N GLU A 325 -25.53 -28.53 4.09
CA GLU A 325 -24.83 -29.82 4.17
C GLU A 325 -23.40 -29.65 4.71
N ALA A 326 -22.65 -28.64 4.25
CA ALA A 326 -21.30 -28.36 4.73
C ALA A 326 -21.28 -27.92 6.21
N ILE A 327 -22.30 -27.19 6.67
CA ILE A 327 -22.48 -26.81 8.07
C ILE A 327 -22.81 -28.02 8.94
N ALA A 328 -23.70 -28.90 8.45
CA ALA A 328 -24.11 -30.12 9.16
C ALA A 328 -22.99 -31.17 9.23
N HIS A 329 -22.06 -31.17 8.26
CA HIS A 329 -20.96 -32.12 8.15
C HIS A 329 -19.57 -31.44 8.10
N PRO A 330 -19.11 -30.80 9.19
CA PRO A 330 -17.80 -30.13 9.24
C PRO A 330 -16.62 -31.06 8.91
N GLU A 331 -16.75 -32.37 9.15
CA GLU A 331 -15.76 -33.39 8.82
C GLU A 331 -15.43 -33.47 7.33
N LYS A 332 -16.41 -33.20 6.45
CA LYS A 332 -16.19 -33.18 5.00
C LYS A 332 -15.32 -31.99 4.59
N VAL A 333 -15.49 -30.86 5.26
CA VAL A 333 -14.68 -29.65 5.05
C VAL A 333 -13.25 -29.88 5.56
N GLU A 334 -13.11 -30.53 6.71
CA GLU A 334 -11.81 -30.85 7.32
C GLU A 334 -10.93 -31.75 6.43
N GLN A 335 -11.51 -32.76 5.78
CA GLN A 335 -10.77 -33.69 4.90
C GLN A 335 -10.16 -33.02 3.65
N ARG A 336 -10.73 -31.90 3.22
CA ARG A 336 -10.27 -31.13 2.05
C ARG A 336 -9.08 -30.22 2.38
N LYS A 337 -8.77 -30.02 3.66
CA LYS A 337 -7.60 -29.27 4.10
C LYS A 337 -6.30 -29.94 3.70
N LEU A 338 -5.29 -29.11 3.47
CA LEU A 338 -3.90 -29.53 3.28
C LEU A 338 -3.30 -30.11 4.56
N PHE A 339 -3.68 -29.54 5.73
CA PHE A 339 -3.22 -29.98 7.04
C PHE A 339 -4.40 -30.29 7.99
N PRO A 340 -5.06 -31.45 7.83
CA PRO A 340 -6.17 -31.86 8.69
C PRO A 340 -5.77 -31.94 10.17
N GLY A 341 -6.68 -31.56 11.06
CA GLY A 341 -6.47 -31.52 12.52
C GLY A 341 -5.73 -30.27 13.03
N THR A 342 -5.26 -29.40 12.13
CA THR A 342 -4.63 -28.14 12.50
C THR A 342 -5.63 -26.98 12.50
N GLN A 343 -5.24 -25.87 13.12
CA GLN A 343 -6.02 -24.63 13.06
C GLN A 343 -5.84 -23.87 11.74
N TRP A 344 -5.09 -24.43 10.79
CA TRP A 344 -4.86 -23.83 9.48
C TRP A 344 -5.89 -24.32 8.46
N GLU A 345 -6.38 -23.40 7.65
CA GLU A 345 -7.48 -23.59 6.70
C GLU A 345 -6.98 -23.63 5.24
N PHE A 346 -5.70 -23.96 5.05
CA PHE A 346 -5.12 -24.13 3.70
C PHE A 346 -5.75 -25.32 2.99
N TRP A 347 -6.09 -25.14 1.72
CA TRP A 347 -6.70 -26.17 0.88
C TRP A 347 -5.68 -26.96 0.08
N LYS A 348 -6.04 -28.20 -0.25
CA LYS A 348 -5.31 -28.98 -1.26
C LYS A 348 -5.54 -28.34 -2.63
N PRO A 349 -4.47 -27.93 -3.35
CA PRO A 349 -4.62 -27.37 -4.68
C PRO A 349 -5.22 -28.42 -5.61
N THR A 350 -6.20 -28.03 -6.41
CA THR A 350 -6.76 -28.90 -7.44
C THR A 350 -5.79 -29.01 -8.63
N LYS A 351 -5.99 -30.00 -9.50
CA LYS A 351 -5.19 -30.12 -10.73
C LYS A 351 -5.29 -28.87 -11.60
N LEU A 352 -6.46 -28.23 -11.63
CA LEU A 352 -6.69 -26.99 -12.37
C LEU A 352 -5.88 -25.84 -11.77
N ASP A 353 -5.80 -25.73 -10.45
CA ASP A 353 -5.01 -24.70 -9.77
C ASP A 353 -3.52 -24.85 -10.11
N ILE A 354 -3.00 -26.08 -10.11
CA ILE A 354 -1.61 -26.37 -10.44
C ILE A 354 -1.31 -26.00 -11.90
N TRP A 355 -2.14 -26.45 -12.85
CA TRP A 355 -1.95 -26.11 -14.27
C TRP A 355 -2.08 -24.60 -14.52
N GLY A 356 -3.06 -23.95 -13.88
CA GLY A 356 -3.23 -22.50 -13.94
C GLY A 356 -2.03 -21.75 -13.39
N PHE A 357 -1.46 -22.20 -12.27
CA PHE A 357 -0.25 -21.63 -11.68
C PHE A 357 0.96 -21.76 -12.61
N VAL A 358 1.21 -22.96 -13.16
CA VAL A 358 2.31 -23.21 -14.10
C VAL A 358 2.16 -22.36 -15.36
N LEU A 359 0.96 -22.29 -15.94
CA LEU A 359 0.69 -21.47 -17.12
C LEU A 359 0.91 -19.97 -16.84
N CYS A 360 0.49 -19.47 -15.68
CA CYS A 360 0.74 -18.09 -15.28
C CYS A 360 2.25 -17.79 -15.16
N TRP A 361 3.01 -18.69 -14.56
CA TRP A 361 4.47 -18.54 -14.45
C TRP A 361 5.16 -18.56 -15.82
N ALA A 362 4.74 -19.44 -16.72
CA ALA A 362 5.25 -19.48 -18.08
C ALA A 362 4.98 -18.17 -18.82
N LEU A 363 3.77 -17.61 -18.69
CA LEU A 363 3.43 -16.32 -19.31
C LEU A 363 4.27 -15.17 -18.74
N VAL A 364 4.48 -15.13 -17.42
CA VAL A 364 5.34 -14.12 -16.78
C VAL A 364 6.78 -14.24 -17.30
N ALA A 365 7.32 -15.46 -17.41
CA ALA A 365 8.66 -15.69 -17.96
C ALA A 365 8.78 -15.18 -19.41
N VAL A 366 7.76 -15.41 -20.25
CA VAL A 366 7.70 -14.87 -21.63
C VAL A 366 7.72 -13.34 -21.63
N ILE A 367 6.92 -12.70 -20.77
CA ILE A 367 6.88 -11.22 -20.67
C ILE A 367 8.25 -10.68 -20.24
N ILE A 368 8.89 -11.28 -19.23
CA ILE A 368 10.22 -10.87 -18.77
C ILE A 368 11.25 -11.03 -19.89
N LEU A 369 11.22 -12.16 -20.62
CA LEU A 369 12.12 -12.38 -21.75
C LEU A 369 11.93 -11.33 -22.83
N LEU A 370 10.69 -10.97 -23.14
CA LEU A 370 10.35 -9.94 -24.11
C LEU A 370 10.89 -8.56 -23.67
N TYR A 371 10.75 -8.20 -22.39
CA TYR A 371 11.36 -6.99 -21.84
C TYR A 371 12.89 -6.99 -21.96
N ILE A 372 13.55 -8.11 -21.64
CA ILE A 372 15.01 -8.22 -21.77
C ILE A 372 15.45 -8.05 -23.23
N VAL A 373 14.72 -8.64 -24.17
CA VAL A 373 14.99 -8.50 -25.62
C VAL A 373 14.85 -7.05 -26.07
N ILE A 374 13.76 -6.38 -25.69
CA ILE A 374 13.56 -4.95 -26.02
C ILE A 374 14.68 -4.09 -25.43
N MET A 375 15.07 -4.31 -24.18
CA MET A 375 16.15 -3.55 -23.56
C MET A 375 17.49 -3.77 -24.28
N LYS A 376 17.76 -4.96 -24.80
CA LYS A 376 18.97 -5.23 -25.60
C LYS A 376 18.94 -4.57 -26.98
N ILE A 377 17.77 -4.32 -27.56
CA ILE A 377 17.63 -3.64 -28.85
C ILE A 377 17.77 -2.12 -28.69
N GLY A 378 17.38 -1.57 -27.53
CA GLY A 378 17.47 -0.14 -27.23
C GLY A 378 18.75 0.32 -26.53
N ALA A 379 19.67 -0.59 -26.19
CA ALA A 379 20.94 -0.32 -25.49
C ALA A 379 22.14 -0.42 -26.43
#